data_AF-A0A3M1V7I8-F1
#
_entry.id   AF-A0A3M1V7I8-F1
#
_cell.length_a   1.000
_cell.length_b   1.000
_cell.length_c   1.000
_cell.angle_alpha   90.00
_cell.angle_beta   90.00
_cell.angle_gamma   90.00
#
_symmetry.space_group_name_H-M   'P 1'
#
loop_
_entity.id
_entity.type
_entity.pdbx_description
1 polymer ?
#
loop_
_entity_poly.entity_id
_entity_poly.type
_entity_poly.pdbx_seq_one_letter_code
_entity_poly.pdbx_strand_id
1 'polypeptide(L)'
;MTDPGFGRRQRVMIVLALLLLACTPWFVSVDVLCQGDTVQITIRRLGEYAVPVRRIRVVDKAVERTVWEVYQANPESMRAMDRLRLQAGNNAVLPDGLARLGFQISVPACGDSFELRPQRPYQIEFLVEGATMRKAFSIPGVPKAGERME
;
A
#
# COMPACT_ATOMS: atom_id res chain seq x y z
N MET A 1 29.10 45.43 23.70
CA MET A 1 29.18 45.11 22.25
C MET A 1 28.37 43.85 22.01
N THR A 2 27.08 44.01 21.76
CA THR A 2 26.16 42.93 21.39
C THR A 2 26.16 42.84 19.88
N ASP A 3 26.70 41.75 19.34
CA ASP A 3 26.78 41.49 17.91
C ASP A 3 25.37 41.20 17.35
N PRO A 4 24.80 42.06 16.49
CA PRO A 4 23.46 41.88 15.94
C PRO A 4 23.39 40.80 14.84
N GLY A 5 24.53 40.18 14.46
CA GLY A 5 24.62 39.25 13.34
C GLY A 5 24.13 37.82 13.59
N PHE A 6 24.01 37.39 14.86
CA PHE A 6 23.76 35.98 15.18
C PHE A 6 22.31 35.53 14.95
N GLY A 7 21.34 36.43 15.14
CA GLY A 7 19.91 36.10 15.02
C GLY A 7 19.40 35.93 13.58
N ARG A 8 20.07 36.53 12.58
CA ARG A 8 19.64 36.46 11.17
C ARG A 8 19.98 35.11 10.53
N ARG A 9 21.14 34.53 10.84
CA ARG A 9 21.59 33.24 10.29
C ARG A 9 20.78 32.06 10.83
N GLN A 10 20.41 32.10 12.11
CA GLN A 10 19.56 31.08 12.73
C GLN A 10 18.14 31.01 12.12
N ARG A 11 17.54 32.17 11.82
CA ARG A 11 16.19 32.22 11.23
C ARG A 11 16.14 31.65 9.82
N VAL A 12 17.18 31.88 9.02
CA VAL A 12 17.29 31.34 7.64
C VAL A 12 17.44 29.82 7.66
N MET A 13 18.25 29.27 8.58
CA MET A 13 18.43 27.82 8.74
C MET A 13 17.14 27.10 9.16
N ILE A 14 16.32 27.70 10.04
CA ILE A 14 15.05 27.12 10.49
C ILE A 14 14.02 27.08 9.35
N VAL A 15 13.90 28.14 8.56
CA VAL A 15 12.97 28.18 7.41
C VAL A 15 13.38 27.16 6.34
N LEU A 16 14.68 27.00 6.07
CA LEU A 16 15.18 26.02 5.11
C LEU A 16 14.93 24.58 5.60
N ALA A 17 15.12 24.29 6.88
CA ALA A 17 14.82 22.98 7.47
C ALA A 17 13.32 22.64 7.41
N LEU A 18 12.44 23.64 7.63
CA LEU A 18 10.98 23.47 7.50
C LEU A 18 10.56 23.23 6.04
N LEU A 19 11.18 23.92 5.08
CA LEU A 19 10.94 23.68 3.65
C LEU A 19 11.42 22.30 3.20
N LEU A 20 12.56 21.83 3.72
CA LEU A 20 13.06 20.48 3.42
C LEU A 20 12.18 19.38 4.04
N LEU A 21 11.57 19.62 5.20
CA LEU A 21 10.57 18.72 5.78
C LEU A 21 9.26 18.71 4.98
N ALA A 22 8.83 19.85 4.44
CA ALA A 22 7.63 19.97 3.61
C ALA A 22 7.78 19.31 2.21
N CYS A 23 9.00 19.06 1.75
CA CYS A 23 9.27 18.36 0.49
C CYS A 23 9.35 16.83 0.63
N THR A 24 9.02 16.24 1.78
CA THR A 24 9.06 14.78 1.94
C THR A 24 7.77 14.11 1.43
N PRO A 25 7.85 12.99 0.67
CA PRO A 25 6.70 12.27 0.11
C PRO A 25 5.91 11.47 1.17
N TRP A 26 5.82 11.96 2.40
CA TRP A 26 5.24 11.27 3.56
C TRP A 26 3.71 11.35 3.65
N PHE A 27 3.07 11.92 2.63
CA PHE A 27 1.64 12.25 2.66
C PHE A 27 0.71 11.18 2.09
N VAL A 28 1.24 9.97 1.92
CA VAL A 28 0.47 8.82 1.44
C VAL A 28 0.25 7.85 2.60
N SER A 29 -1.01 7.44 2.79
CA SER A 29 -1.35 6.39 3.75
C SER A 29 -2.11 5.26 3.08
N VAL A 30 -2.00 4.06 3.67
CA VAL A 30 -2.72 2.87 3.21
C VAL A 30 -3.70 2.46 4.30
N ASP A 31 -4.98 2.50 3.94
CA ASP A 31 -6.05 2.00 4.78
C ASP A 31 -6.52 0.65 4.25
N VAL A 32 -6.67 -0.30 5.17
CA VAL A 32 -7.19 -1.63 4.87
C VAL A 32 -8.44 -1.83 5.70
N LEU A 33 -9.54 -2.08 5.02
CA LEU A 33 -10.84 -2.34 5.60
C LEU A 33 -11.26 -3.76 5.23
N CYS A 34 -11.41 -4.62 6.23
CA CYS A 34 -11.93 -5.98 6.06
C CYS A 34 -13.44 -5.97 6.33
N GLN A 35 -14.25 -6.40 5.36
CA GLN A 35 -15.71 -6.52 5.46
C GLN A 35 -16.14 -7.92 5.01
N GLY A 36 -16.49 -8.78 5.97
CA GLY A 36 -16.80 -10.18 5.68
C GLY A 36 -15.62 -10.89 5.00
N ASP A 37 -15.84 -11.40 3.79
CA ASP A 37 -14.83 -12.06 2.97
C ASP A 37 -13.96 -11.09 2.17
N THR A 38 -14.29 -9.80 2.15
CA THR A 38 -13.67 -8.82 1.26
C THR A 38 -12.64 -7.99 2.02
N VAL A 39 -11.50 -7.72 1.37
CA VAL A 39 -10.50 -6.74 1.80
C VAL A 39 -10.51 -5.58 0.82
N GLN A 40 -10.91 -4.41 1.30
CA GLN A 40 -10.76 -3.16 0.57
C GLN A 40 -9.51 -2.46 1.04
N ILE A 41 -8.55 -2.28 0.13
CA ILE A 41 -7.39 -1.44 0.34
C ILE A 41 -7.63 -0.10 -0.35
N THR A 42 -7.45 0.99 0.38
CA THR A 42 -7.56 2.36 -0.12
C THR A 42 -6.22 3.05 0.10
N ILE A 43 -5.66 3.62 -0.96
CA ILE A 43 -4.48 4.48 -0.86
C ILE A 43 -4.99 5.90 -0.72
N ARG A 44 -4.84 6.46 0.47
CA ARG A 44 -5.21 7.86 0.74
C ARG A 44 -4.03 8.77 0.46
N ARG A 45 -4.38 9.94 -0.07
CA ARG A 45 -3.48 11.06 -0.38
C ARG A 45 -3.93 12.27 0.42
N LEU A 46 -2.98 13.12 0.81
CA LEU A 46 -3.30 14.50 1.19
C LEU A 46 -3.26 15.38 -0.06
N GLY A 47 -4.42 15.91 -0.45
CA GLY A 47 -4.57 16.79 -1.61
C GLY A 47 -4.87 16.05 -2.93
N GLU A 48 -4.54 16.70 -4.05
CA GLU A 48 -4.97 16.28 -5.40
C GLU A 48 -3.94 15.42 -6.17
N TYR A 49 -2.78 15.14 -5.58
CA TYR A 49 -1.69 14.46 -6.27
C TYR A 49 -1.95 12.95 -6.41
N ALA A 50 -1.80 12.43 -7.63
CA ALA A 50 -1.80 11.00 -7.87
C ALA A 50 -0.61 10.34 -7.17
N VAL A 51 -0.81 9.15 -6.58
CA VAL A 51 0.28 8.38 -5.98
C VAL A 51 0.74 7.32 -6.98
N PRO A 52 1.94 7.45 -7.56
CA PRO A 52 2.47 6.45 -8.47
C PRO A 52 2.88 5.20 -7.68
N VAL A 53 2.18 4.09 -7.92
CA VAL A 53 2.47 2.80 -7.29
C VAL A 53 3.29 1.94 -8.24
N ARG A 54 4.54 1.68 -7.90
CA ARG A 54 5.46 0.86 -8.71
C ARG A 54 5.23 -0.63 -8.53
N ARG A 55 4.94 -1.07 -7.31
CA ARG A 55 4.78 -2.47 -6.97
C ARG A 55 3.78 -2.64 -5.84
N ILE A 56 2.96 -3.68 -5.95
CA ILE A 56 2.05 -4.12 -4.90
C ILE A 56 2.43 -5.56 -4.58
N ARG A 57 2.58 -5.87 -3.31
CA ARG A 57 2.94 -7.20 -2.83
C ARG A 57 2.05 -7.60 -1.67
N VAL A 58 1.56 -8.83 -1.67
CA VAL A 58 0.92 -9.45 -0.52
C VAL A 58 1.80 -10.58 0.00
N VAL A 59 2.16 -10.48 1.27
CA VAL A 59 3.00 -11.43 2.00
C VAL A 59 2.15 -12.14 3.04
N ASP A 60 2.15 -13.46 2.99
CA ASP A 60 1.64 -14.32 4.06
C ASP A 60 2.63 -14.33 5.21
N LYS A 61 2.23 -13.75 6.34
CA LYS A 61 3.10 -13.58 7.50
C LYS A 61 3.21 -14.84 8.35
N ALA A 62 2.30 -15.82 8.18
CA ALA A 62 2.42 -17.08 8.88
C ALA A 62 3.57 -17.94 8.33
N VAL A 63 3.90 -17.79 7.04
CA VAL A 63 4.95 -18.57 6.35
C VAL A 63 6.02 -17.70 5.70
N GLU A 64 6.01 -16.39 5.99
CA GLU A 64 6.92 -15.38 5.45
C GLU A 64 7.10 -15.41 3.92
N ARG A 65 6.03 -15.73 3.18
CA ARG A 65 6.08 -15.93 1.73
C ARG A 65 5.24 -14.90 0.98
N THR A 66 5.77 -14.39 -0.13
CA THR A 66 4.98 -13.61 -1.09
C THR A 66 3.98 -14.52 -1.81
N VAL A 67 2.69 -14.24 -1.65
CA VAL A 67 1.61 -15.01 -2.29
C VAL A 67 1.08 -14.35 -3.55
N TRP A 68 1.27 -13.03 -3.67
CA TRP A 68 0.88 -12.26 -4.84
C TRP A 68 1.75 -11.01 -4.98
N GLU A 69 2.16 -10.70 -6.19
CA GLU A 69 2.94 -9.51 -6.50
C GLU A 69 2.65 -9.02 -7.92
N VAL A 70 2.44 -7.73 -8.07
CA VAL A 70 2.32 -7.03 -9.35
C VAL A 70 3.21 -5.80 -9.37
N TYR A 71 3.68 -5.41 -10.55
CA TYR A 71 4.53 -4.24 -10.75
C TYR A 71 4.15 -3.48 -12.02
N GLN A 72 4.40 -2.18 -12.07
CA GLN A 72 4.29 -1.41 -13.31
C GLN A 72 5.56 -1.61 -14.13
N ALA A 73 5.40 -2.17 -15.33
CA ALA A 73 6.53 -2.47 -16.22
C ALA A 73 7.14 -1.22 -16.86
N ASN A 74 6.34 -0.16 -17.06
CA ASN A 74 6.82 1.11 -17.56
C ASN A 74 6.71 2.20 -16.46
N PRO A 75 7.85 2.65 -15.89
CA PRO A 75 7.89 3.73 -14.90
C PRO A 75 7.35 5.06 -15.42
N GLU A 76 7.40 5.33 -16.72
CA GLU A 76 6.89 6.58 -17.30
C GLU A 76 5.36 6.59 -17.41
N SER A 77 4.74 5.40 -17.41
CA SER A 77 3.28 5.26 -17.42
C SER A 77 2.71 5.01 -16.02
N MET A 78 3.40 5.45 -14.97
CA MET A 78 2.95 5.22 -13.59
C MET A 78 1.57 5.86 -13.37
N ARG A 79 0.52 5.04 -13.35
CA ARG A 79 -0.85 5.48 -13.11
C ARG A 79 -1.19 5.45 -11.64
N ALA A 80 -2.03 6.42 -11.24
CA ALA A 80 -2.62 6.47 -9.92
C ALA A 80 -3.50 5.24 -9.68
N MET A 81 -3.44 4.71 -8.46
CA MET A 81 -4.38 3.70 -8.00
C MET A 81 -4.91 4.13 -6.64
N ASP A 82 -6.23 4.28 -6.54
CA ASP A 82 -6.87 4.76 -5.31
C ASP A 82 -7.43 3.61 -4.46
N ARG A 83 -7.84 2.51 -5.11
CA ARG A 83 -8.51 1.38 -4.47
C ARG A 83 -8.10 0.07 -5.11
N LEU A 84 -7.92 -0.94 -4.27
CA LEU A 84 -7.76 -2.34 -4.63
C LEU A 84 -8.72 -3.17 -3.79
N ARG A 85 -9.43 -4.11 -4.42
CA ARG A 85 -10.33 -5.04 -3.75
C ARG A 85 -9.80 -6.45 -3.92
N LEU A 86 -9.64 -7.14 -2.80
CA LEU A 86 -9.29 -8.56 -2.71
C LEU A 86 -10.40 -9.29 -1.94
N GLN A 87 -10.45 -10.61 -2.03
CA GLN A 87 -11.41 -11.45 -1.31
C GLN A 87 -10.75 -12.69 -0.72
N ALA A 88 -11.38 -13.30 0.28
CA ALA A 88 -11.02 -14.65 0.72
C ALA A 88 -11.27 -15.67 -0.38
N GLY A 89 -10.46 -16.73 -0.40
CA GLY A 89 -10.45 -17.73 -1.45
C GLY A 89 -9.63 -17.28 -2.66
N ASN A 90 -10.09 -17.68 -3.84
CA ASN A 90 -9.37 -17.42 -5.09
C ASN A 90 -9.63 -16.01 -5.62
N ASN A 91 -8.55 -15.30 -5.92
CA ASN A 91 -8.53 -14.00 -6.57
C ASN A 91 -7.91 -14.18 -7.96
N ALA A 92 -8.35 -13.41 -8.94
CA ALA A 92 -7.65 -13.31 -10.22
C ALA A 92 -6.21 -12.84 -9.98
N VAL A 93 -5.25 -13.39 -10.71
CA VAL A 93 -3.83 -13.01 -10.60
C VAL A 93 -3.59 -11.54 -10.93
N LEU A 94 -4.43 -10.96 -11.79
CA LEU A 94 -4.47 -9.54 -12.07
C LEU A 94 -5.91 -9.03 -11.85
N PRO A 95 -6.26 -8.62 -10.62
CA PRO A 95 -7.57 -8.07 -10.30
C PRO A 95 -8.00 -6.94 -11.24
N ASP A 96 -9.31 -6.84 -11.49
CA ASP A 96 -9.88 -5.86 -12.41
C ASP A 96 -9.40 -4.43 -12.11
N GLY A 97 -9.07 -3.70 -13.17
CA GLY A 97 -8.54 -2.34 -13.10
C GLY A 97 -7.01 -2.28 -13.15
N LEU A 98 -6.29 -3.23 -12.53
CA LEU A 98 -4.82 -3.21 -12.52
C LEU A 98 -4.21 -3.37 -13.91
N ALA A 99 -4.81 -4.22 -14.75
CA ALA A 99 -4.41 -4.38 -16.16
C ALA A 99 -4.50 -3.06 -16.94
N ARG A 100 -5.58 -2.29 -16.72
CA ARG A 100 -5.78 -0.97 -17.36
C ARG A 100 -4.80 0.08 -16.84
N LEU A 101 -4.27 -0.12 -15.64
CA LEU A 101 -3.26 0.72 -15.01
C LEU A 101 -1.82 0.31 -15.38
N GLY A 102 -1.65 -0.65 -16.29
CA GLY A 102 -0.33 -1.06 -16.80
C GLY A 102 0.47 -1.94 -15.85
N PHE A 103 -0.18 -2.55 -14.86
CA PHE A 103 0.48 -3.53 -13.99
C PHE A 103 0.66 -4.87 -14.71
N GLN A 104 1.80 -5.49 -14.45
CA GLN A 104 2.15 -6.84 -14.83
C GLN A 104 2.33 -7.71 -13.59
N ILE A 105 2.14 -9.01 -13.79
CA ILE A 105 2.23 -10.00 -12.73
C ILE A 105 3.70 -10.36 -12.52
N SER A 106 4.11 -10.44 -11.25
CA SER A 106 5.39 -11.00 -10.82
C SER A 106 5.18 -12.31 -10.06
N VAL A 107 4.18 -12.37 -9.18
CA VAL A 107 3.84 -13.57 -8.40
C VAL A 107 2.33 -13.80 -8.37
N PRO A 108 1.86 -15.05 -8.60
CA PRO A 108 2.64 -16.19 -9.10
C PRO A 108 3.11 -15.97 -10.55
N ALA A 109 4.29 -16.50 -10.89
CA ALA A 109 4.82 -16.41 -12.26
C ALA A 109 4.03 -17.27 -13.26
N CYS A 110 3.28 -18.26 -12.77
CA CYS A 110 2.38 -19.11 -13.54
C CYS A 110 1.05 -19.32 -12.79
N GLY A 111 -0.04 -19.45 -13.55
CA GLY A 111 -1.39 -19.60 -13.02
C GLY A 111 -2.21 -18.31 -13.08
N ASP A 112 -3.53 -18.48 -13.10
CA ASP A 112 -4.48 -17.38 -13.33
C ASP A 112 -5.06 -16.81 -12.03
N SER A 113 -4.65 -17.34 -10.88
CA SER A 113 -5.20 -16.97 -9.58
C SER A 113 -4.20 -17.12 -8.42
N PHE A 114 -4.50 -16.44 -7.31
CA PHE A 114 -3.87 -16.65 -6.01
C PHE A 114 -4.92 -16.77 -4.90
N GLU A 115 -4.57 -17.44 -3.79
CA GLU A 115 -5.49 -17.72 -2.69
C GLU A 115 -5.18 -16.85 -1.46
N LEU A 116 -6.21 -16.22 -0.88
CA LEU A 116 -6.16 -15.61 0.45
C LEU A 116 -7.03 -16.41 1.42
N ARG A 117 -6.45 -16.91 2.50
CA ARG A 117 -7.15 -17.74 3.49
C ARG A 117 -7.72 -16.88 4.61
N PRO A 118 -8.97 -17.11 5.03
CA PRO A 118 -9.50 -16.49 6.24
C PRO A 118 -8.64 -16.77 7.46
N GLN A 119 -8.65 -15.85 8.43
CA GLN A 119 -7.92 -15.91 9.70
C GLN A 119 -6.39 -16.01 9.56
N ARG A 120 -5.86 -15.89 8.34
CA ARG A 120 -4.42 -15.91 8.11
C ARG A 120 -3.85 -14.48 8.16
N PRO A 121 -2.71 -14.26 8.83
CA PRO A 121 -2.11 -12.93 8.90
C PRO A 121 -1.39 -12.62 7.59
N TYR A 122 -1.79 -11.52 6.96
CA TYR A 122 -1.18 -11.00 5.75
C TYR A 122 -0.60 -9.61 5.97
N GLN A 123 0.32 -9.22 5.10
CA GLN A 123 0.79 -7.85 4.97
C GLN A 123 0.73 -7.45 3.51
N ILE A 124 0.08 -6.33 3.23
CA ILE A 124 0.18 -5.68 1.94
C ILE A 124 1.30 -4.65 1.97
N GLU A 125 2.11 -4.63 0.91
CA GLU A 125 3.18 -3.66 0.71
C GLU A 125 2.95 -2.90 -0.60
N PHE A 126 3.11 -1.59 -0.54
CA PHE A 126 3.08 -0.71 -1.70
C PHE A 126 4.43 -0.03 -1.81
N LEU A 127 5.12 -0.26 -2.92
CA LEU A 127 6.30 0.52 -3.30
C LEU A 127 5.82 1.73 -4.08
N VAL A 128 5.97 2.90 -3.49
CA VAL A 128 5.73 4.20 -4.12
C VAL A 128 7.07 4.90 -4.31
N GLU A 129 7.09 6.01 -5.05
CA GLU A 129 8.32 6.75 -5.29
C GLU A 129 8.96 7.21 -3.97
N GLY A 130 10.16 6.69 -3.68
CA GLY A 130 10.93 7.03 -2.47
C GLY A 130 10.44 6.40 -1.16
N ALA A 131 9.39 5.57 -1.15
CA ALA A 131 8.90 4.95 0.08
C ALA A 131 8.26 3.57 -0.12
N THR A 132 8.31 2.73 0.92
CA THR A 132 7.54 1.49 1.00
C THR A 132 6.53 1.62 2.13
N MET A 133 5.25 1.51 1.79
CA MET A 133 4.16 1.49 2.77
C MET A 133 3.77 0.04 3.04
N ARG A 134 3.48 -0.27 4.31
CA ARG A 134 3.11 -1.61 4.75
C ARG A 134 1.89 -1.54 5.64
N LYS A 135 0.94 -2.46 5.43
CA LYS A 135 -0.22 -2.61 6.31
C LYS A 135 -0.52 -4.08 6.54
N ALA A 136 -0.59 -4.47 7.81
CA ALA A 136 -1.05 -5.80 8.19
C ALA A 136 -2.57 -5.89 8.05
N PHE A 137 -3.07 -7.07 7.66
CA PHE A 137 -4.49 -7.37 7.61
C PHE A 137 -4.73 -8.87 7.80
N SER A 138 -5.93 -9.21 8.24
CA SER A 138 -6.42 -10.59 8.25
C SER A 138 -7.89 -10.54 7.85
N ILE A 139 -8.31 -11.53 7.05
CA ILE A 139 -9.71 -11.64 6.63
C ILE A 139 -10.45 -12.35 7.76
N PRO A 140 -11.52 -11.77 8.34
CA PRO A 140 -12.28 -12.47 9.36
C PRO A 140 -12.81 -13.79 8.80
N GLY A 141 -12.74 -14.84 9.61
CA GLY A 141 -13.40 -16.11 9.28
C GLY A 141 -14.91 -15.90 9.23
N VAL A 142 -15.59 -16.52 8.27
CA VAL A 142 -17.04 -16.68 8.38
C VAL A 142 -17.28 -17.63 9.56
N PRO A 143 -17.99 -17.22 10.62
CA PRO A 143 -18.36 -18.15 11.68
C PRO A 143 -19.13 -19.30 11.05
N LYS A 144 -18.70 -20.55 11.30
CA LYS A 144 -19.42 -21.70 10.78
C LYS A 144 -20.85 -21.62 11.31
N ALA A 145 -21.83 -21.78 10.42
CA ALA A 145 -23.24 -21.81 10.82
C ALA A 145 -23.43 -22.90 11.89
N GLY A 146 -23.56 -22.50 13.16
CA GLY A 146 -23.63 -23.40 14.31
C GLY A 146 -22.70 -23.06 15.48
N GLU A 147 -21.66 -22.25 15.29
CA GLU A 147 -20.81 -21.76 16.39
C GLU A 147 -21.51 -20.60 17.09
N ARG A 148 -22.31 -20.91 18.13
CA ARG A 148 -22.79 -19.88 19.06
C ARG A 148 -21.55 -19.32 19.79
N MET A 149 -21.34 -18.01 19.71
CA MET A 149 -20.47 -17.32 20.66
C MET A 149 -21.10 -17.46 22.04
N GLU A 150 -20.52 -18.32 22.87
CA GLU A 150 -20.76 -18.34 24.31
C GLU A 150 -20.05 -17.17 24.99
#